data_AF-A0A015KZH9-F1
#
_entry.id   AF-A0A015KZH9-F1
#
_cell.length_a   1.000
_cell.length_b   1.000
_cell.length_c   1.000
_cell.angle_alpha   90.00
_cell.angle_beta   90.00
_cell.angle_gamma   90.00
#
_symmetry.space_group_name_H-M   'P 1'
#
loop_
_entity.id
_entity.type
_entity.pdbx_description
1 polymer ?
#
loop_
_entity_poly.entity_id
_entity_poly.type
_entity_poly.pdbx_seq_one_letter_code
_entity_poly.pdbx_strand_id
1 'polypeptide(L)'
;MTAQTSTQAQVISKFGEQKKAFSIDKHKQLIVTAKSMSDLNQAKRYLYGYFILYFNPHGVFMWQSEIKNLEHIPDKNISKLIHPITKVFYTQSEQGLPQKVEFNINKWFMIEYSTVCVATCDPQKSLIFKLDG
;
A
#
# COMPACT_ATOMS: atom_id res chain seq x y z
N MET A 1 -22.45 -19.85 39.08
CA MET A 1 -22.83 -19.31 37.75
C MET A 1 -21.87 -18.18 37.43
N THR A 2 -20.83 -18.45 36.66
CA THR A 2 -19.87 -17.45 36.17
C THR A 2 -20.12 -17.26 34.69
N ALA A 3 -20.61 -16.08 34.31
CA ALA A 3 -20.89 -15.73 32.93
C ALA A 3 -19.56 -15.58 32.17
N GLN A 4 -19.27 -16.51 31.26
CA GLN A 4 -18.29 -16.31 30.20
C GLN A 4 -18.89 -15.30 29.21
N THR A 5 -18.50 -14.04 29.33
CA THR A 5 -18.64 -13.07 28.25
C THR A 5 -17.68 -13.46 27.13
N SER A 6 -18.18 -14.26 26.20
CA SER A 6 -17.58 -14.42 24.88
C SER A 6 -17.66 -13.08 24.16
N THR A 7 -16.61 -12.27 24.28
CA THR A 7 -16.41 -11.11 23.40
C THR A 7 -16.24 -11.64 21.99
N GLN A 8 -17.35 -11.70 21.26
CA GLN A 8 -17.35 -12.07 19.85
C GLN A 8 -16.50 -11.02 19.12
N ALA A 9 -15.27 -11.41 18.77
CA ALA A 9 -14.37 -10.59 17.98
C ALA A 9 -15.14 -10.20 16.71
N GLN A 10 -15.49 -8.92 16.58
CA GLN A 10 -16.05 -8.42 15.34
C GLN A 10 -14.99 -8.64 14.27
N VAL A 11 -15.25 -9.61 13.39
CA VAL A 11 -14.52 -9.81 12.15
C VAL A 11 -14.80 -8.57 11.31
N ILE A 12 -13.95 -7.55 11.46
CA ILE A 12 -14.00 -6.38 10.61
C ILE A 12 -13.79 -6.91 9.18
N SER A 13 -14.62 -6.43 8.24
CA SER A 13 -14.66 -6.88 6.86
C SER A 13 -13.26 -6.95 6.27
N LYS A 14 -12.88 -8.08 5.66
CA LYS A 14 -11.84 -8.14 4.62
C LYS A 14 -11.98 -6.90 3.74
N PHE A 15 -10.88 -6.31 3.27
CA PHE A 15 -10.92 -5.35 2.16
C PHE A 15 -12.00 -5.83 1.19
N GLY A 16 -13.03 -5.01 0.93
CA GLY A 16 -14.18 -5.44 0.12
C GLY A 16 -13.63 -6.14 -1.12
N GLU A 17 -14.12 -7.36 -1.41
CA GLU A 17 -13.51 -8.27 -2.39
C GLU A 17 -12.88 -7.48 -3.53
N GLN A 18 -11.56 -7.57 -3.66
CA GLN A 18 -10.90 -7.04 -4.85
C GLN A 18 -11.40 -7.89 -6.02
N LYS A 19 -12.49 -7.45 -6.65
CA LYS A 19 -13.04 -8.12 -7.84
C LYS A 19 -12.22 -7.82 -9.10
N LYS A 20 -11.11 -7.09 -8.96
CA LYS A 20 -10.26 -6.61 -10.04
C LYS A 20 -8.81 -6.92 -9.71
N ALA A 21 -8.06 -7.39 -10.71
CA ALA A 21 -6.61 -7.52 -10.60
C ALA A 21 -5.94 -6.15 -10.52
N PHE A 22 -4.77 -6.11 -9.89
CA PHE A 22 -3.90 -4.93 -9.89
C PHE A 22 -3.48 -4.59 -11.32
N SER A 23 -3.49 -3.30 -11.67
CA SER A 23 -3.02 -2.81 -12.96
C SER A 23 -1.80 -1.92 -12.77
N ILE A 24 -0.65 -2.43 -13.20
CA ILE A 24 0.60 -1.68 -13.20
C ILE A 24 0.53 -0.43 -14.08
N ASP A 25 -0.18 -0.51 -15.21
CA ASP A 25 -0.30 0.64 -16.13
C ASP A 25 -1.13 1.77 -15.53
N LYS A 26 -2.20 1.44 -14.80
CA LYS A 26 -2.96 2.43 -14.04
C LYS A 26 -2.10 3.08 -12.95
N HIS A 27 -1.32 2.28 -12.23
CA HIS A 27 -0.42 2.81 -11.21
C HIS A 27 0.64 3.75 -11.80
N LYS A 28 1.27 3.34 -12.92
CA LYS A 28 2.21 4.17 -13.69
C LYS A 28 1.57 5.48 -14.13
N GLN A 29 0.36 5.42 -14.68
CA GLN A 29 -0.36 6.59 -15.14
C GLN A 29 -0.54 7.60 -14.00
N LEU A 30 -1.00 7.16 -12.82
CA LEU A 30 -1.17 8.02 -11.65
C LEU A 30 0.12 8.76 -11.25
N ILE A 31 1.27 8.08 -11.29
CA ILE A 31 2.57 8.68 -10.97
C ILE A 31 3.01 9.65 -12.06
N VAL A 32 2.86 9.28 -13.33
CA VAL A 32 3.27 10.12 -14.47
C VAL A 32 2.45 11.41 -14.52
N THR A 33 1.15 11.35 -14.23
CA THR A 33 0.24 12.50 -14.25
C THR A 33 0.35 13.39 -13.01
N ALA A 34 1.00 12.95 -11.94
CA ALA A 34 1.22 13.75 -10.75
C ALA A 34 2.03 15.01 -11.08
N LYS A 35 1.52 16.18 -10.69
CA LYS A 35 2.15 17.50 -10.84
C LYS A 35 2.80 17.97 -9.54
N SER A 36 2.38 17.40 -8.41
CA SER A 36 2.90 17.68 -7.08
C SER A 36 3.14 16.41 -6.27
N MET A 37 3.85 16.54 -5.15
CA MET A 37 4.00 15.45 -4.17
C MET A 37 2.64 15.04 -3.56
N SER A 38 1.68 15.96 -3.47
CA SER A 38 0.32 15.65 -2.97
C SER A 38 -0.45 14.76 -3.95
N ASP A 39 -0.28 14.98 -5.27
CA ASP A 39 -0.97 14.19 -6.30
C ASP A 39 -0.53 12.71 -6.26
N LEU A 40 0.68 12.42 -5.76
CA LEU A 40 1.15 11.06 -5.54
C LEU A 40 0.35 10.30 -4.48
N ASN A 41 -0.41 10.98 -3.61
CA ASN A 41 -1.27 10.32 -2.64
C ASN A 41 -2.30 9.42 -3.33
N GLN A 42 -2.71 9.74 -4.55
CA GLN A 42 -3.59 8.87 -5.32
C GLN A 42 -2.88 7.57 -5.74
N ALA A 43 -1.62 7.67 -6.18
CA ALA A 43 -0.81 6.49 -6.50
C ALA A 43 -0.53 5.62 -5.26
N LYS A 44 -0.26 6.25 -4.10
CA LYS A 44 -0.10 5.57 -2.81
C LYS A 44 -1.38 4.84 -2.37
N ARG A 45 -2.52 5.53 -2.40
CA ARG A 45 -3.86 4.96 -2.13
C ARG A 45 -4.22 3.82 -3.08
N TYR A 46 -3.80 3.91 -4.34
CA TYR A 46 -3.97 2.81 -5.28
C TYR A 46 -3.24 1.56 -4.78
N LEU A 47 -1.98 1.64 -4.37
CA LEU A 47 -1.25 0.48 -3.82
C LEU A 47 -1.92 -0.07 -2.54
N TYR A 48 -2.32 0.80 -1.61
CA TYR A 48 -3.04 0.38 -0.39
C TYR A 48 -4.35 -0.35 -0.68
N GLY A 49 -5.02 -0.02 -1.78
CA GLY A 49 -6.25 -0.67 -2.19
C GLY A 49 -6.04 -2.07 -2.77
N TYR A 50 -4.83 -2.41 -3.22
CA TYR A 50 -4.51 -3.68 -3.89
C TYR A 50 -3.63 -4.63 -3.08
N PHE A 51 -2.80 -4.12 -2.16
CA PHE A 51 -1.88 -4.93 -1.37
C PHE A 51 -2.27 -5.00 0.09
N ILE A 52 -2.29 -6.23 0.62
CA ILE A 52 -2.41 -6.51 2.05
C ILE A 52 -1.03 -6.91 2.54
N LEU A 53 -0.40 -6.16 3.43
CA LEU A 53 0.90 -6.55 3.98
C LEU A 53 0.83 -7.82 4.79
N TYR A 54 1.91 -8.58 4.72
CA TYR A 54 2.12 -9.75 5.55
C TYR A 54 3.57 -9.80 6.02
N PHE A 55 3.75 -9.95 7.34
CA PHE A 55 5.08 -9.88 7.94
C PHE A 55 5.75 -11.25 8.05
N ASN A 56 4.98 -12.34 8.10
CA ASN A 56 5.56 -13.68 8.26
C ASN A 56 4.81 -14.75 7.44
N PRO A 57 5.26 -15.06 6.21
CA PRO A 57 6.47 -14.54 5.57
C PRO A 57 6.31 -13.11 5.03
N HIS A 58 7.41 -12.34 5.07
CA HIS A 58 7.48 -10.98 4.55
C HIS A 58 7.03 -10.88 3.08
N GLY A 59 6.01 -10.06 2.84
CA GLY A 59 5.45 -9.84 1.51
C GLY A 59 4.13 -9.10 1.55
N VAL A 60 3.39 -9.22 0.45
CA VAL A 60 2.01 -8.75 0.33
C VAL A 60 1.12 -9.86 -0.20
N PHE A 61 -0.13 -9.89 0.22
CA PHE A 61 -1.18 -10.59 -0.51
C PHE A 61 -1.80 -9.64 -1.52
N MET A 62 -1.98 -10.13 -2.74
CA MET A 62 -2.64 -9.43 -3.84
C MET A 62 -3.71 -10.34 -4.45
N TRP A 63 -4.86 -9.79 -4.82
CA TRP A 63 -5.83 -10.54 -5.62
C TRP A 63 -5.32 -10.79 -7.04
N GLN A 64 -5.33 -12.05 -7.45
CA GLN A 64 -5.01 -12.50 -8.79
C GLN A 64 -6.29 -12.98 -9.48
N SER A 65 -6.60 -12.37 -10.63
CA SER A 65 -7.83 -12.68 -11.37
C SER A 65 -7.82 -14.05 -12.04
N GLU A 66 -6.63 -14.52 -12.40
CA GLU A 66 -6.32 -15.74 -13.12
C GLU A 66 -6.64 -16.96 -12.26
N ILE A 67 -6.27 -16.90 -10.98
CA ILE A 67 -6.51 -17.97 -9.99
C ILE A 67 -7.71 -17.70 -9.10
N LYS A 68 -8.37 -16.53 -9.27
CA LYS A 68 -9.51 -16.06 -8.45
C LYS A 68 -9.25 -16.20 -6.95
N ASN A 69 -8.03 -15.86 -6.53
CA ASN A 69 -7.61 -15.98 -5.14
C ASN A 69 -6.52 -14.94 -4.81
N LEU A 70 -6.24 -14.81 -3.52
CA LEU A 70 -5.09 -14.05 -3.03
C LEU A 70 -3.79 -14.86 -3.24
N GLU A 71 -2.80 -14.23 -3.85
CA GLU A 71 -1.45 -14.75 -3.97
C GLU A 71 -0.52 -14.00 -3.01
N HIS A 72 0.35 -14.72 -2.32
CA HIS A 72 1.45 -14.12 -1.57
C HIS A 72 2.60 -13.76 -2.49
N ILE A 73 2.97 -12.48 -2.52
CA ILE A 73 4.11 -11.94 -3.24
C ILE A 73 5.19 -11.59 -2.21
N PRO A 74 6.30 -12.34 -2.14
CA PRO A 74 7.39 -12.05 -1.22
C PRO A 74 8.03 -10.68 -1.51
N ASP A 75 8.57 -10.02 -0.47
CA ASP A 75 9.22 -8.70 -0.58
C ASP A 75 10.21 -8.58 -1.75
N LYS A 76 11.04 -9.62 -1.93
CA LYS A 76 12.02 -9.70 -3.04
C LYS A 76 11.41 -9.58 -4.44
N ASN A 77 10.13 -9.88 -4.58
CA ASN A 77 9.38 -9.84 -5.83
C ASN A 77 8.52 -8.58 -5.94
N ILE A 78 8.22 -7.88 -4.83
CA ILE A 78 7.42 -6.65 -4.83
C ILE A 78 8.08 -5.58 -5.69
N SER A 79 9.39 -5.33 -5.52
CA SER A 79 10.09 -4.31 -6.32
C SER A 79 10.05 -4.58 -7.83
N LYS A 80 9.96 -5.86 -8.23
CA LYS A 80 9.77 -6.24 -9.64
C LYS A 80 8.34 -5.94 -10.11
N LEU A 81 7.36 -6.19 -9.25
CA LEU A 81 5.93 -6.00 -9.51
C LEU A 81 5.56 -4.52 -9.66
N ILE A 82 5.93 -3.67 -8.69
CA ILE A 82 5.60 -2.25 -8.73
C ILE A 82 6.51 -1.45 -9.67
N HIS A 83 7.64 -2.04 -10.05
CA HIS A 83 8.74 -1.45 -10.80
C HIS A 83 9.27 -0.15 -10.15
N PRO A 84 10.57 0.15 -10.23
CA PRO A 84 11.05 1.46 -9.78
C PRO A 84 10.54 2.56 -10.74
N ILE A 85 9.36 3.11 -10.44
CA ILE A 85 8.85 4.30 -11.12
C ILE A 85 9.31 5.50 -10.32
N THR A 86 10.17 6.30 -10.94
CA THR A 86 10.69 7.54 -10.38
C THR A 86 9.98 8.73 -11.02
N LYS A 87 9.63 9.73 -10.21
CA LYS A 87 9.08 11.01 -10.66
C LYS A 87 9.88 12.15 -10.03
N VAL A 88 10.25 13.13 -10.85
CA VAL A 88 10.95 14.33 -10.39
C VAL A 88 9.98 15.48 -10.35
N PHE A 89 10.02 16.24 -9.26
CA PHE A 89 9.33 17.51 -9.10
C PHE A 89 10.36 18.63 -8.91
N TYR A 90 9.98 19.83 -9.33
CA TYR A 90 10.73 21.04 -9.07
C TYR A 90 9.88 21.91 -8.15
N THR A 91 10.35 22.14 -6.93
CA THR A 91 9.68 22.99 -5.95
C THR A 91 10.42 24.31 -5.86
N GLN A 92 9.69 25.40 -5.63
CA GLN A 92 10.34 26.68 -5.30
C GLN A 92 10.96 26.56 -3.92
N SER A 93 12.26 26.84 -3.79
CA SER A 93 12.90 26.99 -2.49
C SER A 93 12.75 28.43 -1.98
N GLU A 94 12.87 28.61 -0.67
CA GLU A 94 12.88 29.94 -0.03
C GLU A 94 14.02 30.83 -0.55
N GLN A 95 15.06 30.25 -1.16
CA GLN A 95 16.22 30.94 -1.72
C GLN A 95 16.04 31.31 -3.20
N GLY A 96 14.87 31.09 -3.79
CA GLY A 96 14.53 31.44 -5.18
C GLY A 96 15.04 30.47 -6.25
N LEU A 97 15.96 29.56 -5.92
CA LEU A 97 16.40 28.49 -6.81
C LEU A 97 15.42 27.30 -6.77
N PRO A 98 15.01 26.73 -7.93
CA PRO A 98 14.20 25.53 -7.96
C PRO A 98 14.94 24.34 -7.33
N GLN A 99 14.35 23.72 -6.32
CA GLN A 99 14.86 22.49 -5.72
C GLN A 99 14.30 21.28 -6.46
N LYS A 100 15.18 20.37 -6.86
CA LYS A 100 14.80 19.09 -7.45
C LYS A 100 14.45 18.11 -6.32
N VAL A 101 13.24 17.57 -6.35
CA VAL A 101 12.76 16.53 -5.45
C VAL A 101 12.48 15.27 -6.24
N GLU A 102 13.14 14.18 -5.90
CA GLU A 102 12.94 12.88 -6.56
C GLU A 102 12.08 11.97 -5.68
N PHE A 103 10.99 11.47 -6.26
CA PHE A 103 10.12 10.49 -5.66
C PHE A 103 10.34 9.13 -6.31
N ASN A 104 10.54 8.10 -5.50
CA ASN A 104 10.62 6.71 -5.96
C ASN A 104 9.58 5.89 -5.21
N ILE A 105 8.63 5.32 -5.94
CA ILE A 105 7.50 4.61 -5.33
C ILE A 105 7.92 3.33 -4.60
N ASN A 106 8.92 2.61 -5.11
CA ASN A 106 9.42 1.40 -4.49
C ASN A 106 10.11 1.72 -3.16
N LYS A 107 10.95 2.76 -3.13
CA LYS A 107 11.60 3.25 -1.91
C LYS A 107 10.56 3.67 -0.88
N TRP A 108 9.55 4.42 -1.30
CA TRP A 108 8.43 4.82 -0.46
C TRP A 108 7.69 3.60 0.11
N PHE A 109 7.31 2.65 -0.76
CA PHE A 109 6.54 1.46 -0.41
C PHE A 109 7.32 0.47 0.46
N MET A 110 8.65 0.38 0.36
CA MET A 110 9.42 -0.52 1.21
C MET A 110 9.79 0.10 2.56
N ILE A 111 9.99 1.43 2.63
CA ILE A 111 10.48 2.12 3.83
C ILE A 111 9.35 2.69 4.68
N GLU A 112 8.47 3.49 4.08
CA GLU A 112 7.40 4.19 4.82
C GLU A 112 6.21 3.27 5.09
N TYR A 113 5.91 2.34 4.19
CA TYR A 113 4.80 1.41 4.39
C TYR A 113 5.08 0.37 5.48
N SER A 114 6.32 -0.15 5.51
CA SER A 114 6.75 -1.13 6.50
C SER A 114 6.74 -0.54 7.92
N THR A 115 7.13 0.73 8.08
CA THR A 115 7.06 1.42 9.38
C THR A 115 5.62 1.68 9.83
N VAL A 116 4.71 2.06 8.93
CA VAL A 116 3.30 2.30 9.28
C VAL A 116 2.57 1.00 9.69
N CYS A 117 2.91 -0.15 9.10
CA CYS A 117 2.22 -1.41 9.40
C CYS A 117 2.83 -2.20 10.56
N VAL A 118 4.15 -2.11 10.79
CA VAL A 118 4.82 -2.76 11.93
C VAL A 118 4.29 -2.25 13.28
N ALA A 119 3.83 -1.00 13.36
CA ALA A 119 3.30 -0.41 14.59
C ALA A 119 1.97 -1.02 15.08
N THR A 120 1.30 -1.86 14.28
CA THR A 120 -0.07 -2.32 14.58
C THR A 120 -0.27 -3.84 14.57
N CYS A 121 0.75 -4.65 14.25
CA CYS A 121 0.63 -6.10 14.16
C CYS A 121 0.62 -6.79 15.54
N ASP A 122 -0.56 -6.90 16.17
CA ASP A 122 -0.87 -7.99 17.08
C ASP A 122 -1.29 -9.22 16.24
N PRO A 123 -0.57 -10.36 16.30
CA PRO A 123 -0.89 -11.57 15.54
C PRO A 123 -2.31 -12.12 15.78
N GLN A 124 -2.98 -11.70 16.86
CA GLN A 124 -4.35 -12.10 17.20
C GLN A 124 -5.42 -11.12 16.68
N LYS A 125 -5.05 -10.00 16.05
CA LYS A 125 -6.01 -8.99 15.56
C LYS A 125 -5.85 -8.72 14.08
N SER A 126 -6.94 -8.91 13.33
CA SER A 126 -7.04 -8.57 11.91
C SER A 126 -6.77 -7.08 11.69
N LEU A 127 -5.78 -6.76 10.87
CA LEU A 127 -5.45 -5.40 10.47
C LEU A 127 -6.35 -4.93 9.34
N ILE A 128 -7.24 -3.97 9.64
CA ILE A 128 -8.04 -3.27 8.65
C ILE A 128 -7.83 -1.77 8.85
N PHE A 129 -7.24 -1.14 7.84
CA PHE A 129 -7.08 0.31 7.79
C PHE A 129 -8.29 0.91 7.08
N LYS A 130 -9.02 1.77 7.79
CA LYS A 130 -10.05 2.61 7.21
C LYS A 130 -9.36 3.83 6.57
N LEU A 131 -9.56 4.03 5.26
CA LEU A 131 -9.25 5.31 4.64
C LEU A 131 -10.40 6.25 4.99
N ASP A 132 -10.14 7.28 5.80
CA ASP A 132 -11.06 8.41 5.87
C ASP A 132 -11.05 9.13 4.51
N GLY A 133 -12.26 9.48 4.06
CA GLY A 133 -12.52 10.16 2.78
C GLY A 133 -11.83 11.50 2.68
#